data_AF-K9V9T7-F1
#
_entry.id   AF-K9V9T7-F1
#
_cell.length_a   1.000
_cell.length_b   1.000
_cell.length_c   1.000
_cell.angle_alpha   90.00
_cell.angle_beta   90.00
_cell.angle_gamma   90.00
#
_symmetry.space_group_name_H-M   'P 1'
#
loop_
_entity.id
_entity.type
_entity.pdbx_description
1 polymer ?
#
loop_
_entity_poly.entity_id
_entity_poly.type
_entity_poly.pdbx_seq_one_letter_code
_entity_poly.pdbx_strand_id
1 'polypeptide(L)'
;MTTYTKRIQSRLNRMGIKKSLAEIREVYTSIVDDKNNPTEEEITAVIESFMKAMAPATSEVNIAAIETTEIASELTSELTTIQPSYDAVLGRTDEQQSPIIEESDVDEILQNKSNQGLEASSIVVNTEQKQDLITTQASVLGIELSSVEVLDLATSIGDRFGDYTDFIQSVSLAIKSHADQRYDSLEQQIKDTSEDLKNHFEYREKQLNQKFAEGLGNVKATLVESRKSIQSAKAAILSQFKINST
;
A
#
# COMPACT_ATOMS: atom_id res chain seq x y z
N MET A 1 -6.28 -9.32 -26.89
CA MET A 1 -5.25 -9.96 -26.03
C MET A 1 -4.40 -8.99 -25.17
N THR A 2 -3.65 -8.02 -25.73
CA THR A 2 -2.66 -7.21 -24.98
C THR A 2 -3.25 -6.33 -23.86
N THR A 3 -4.46 -5.80 -24.05
CA THR A 3 -5.17 -4.98 -23.07
C THR A 3 -5.50 -5.76 -21.79
N TYR A 4 -5.97 -7.01 -21.93
CA TYR A 4 -6.35 -7.85 -20.79
C TYR A 4 -5.12 -8.34 -20.01
N THR A 5 -4.02 -8.68 -20.69
CA THR A 5 -2.77 -9.05 -20.02
C THR A 5 -2.17 -7.89 -19.21
N LYS A 6 -2.32 -6.64 -19.67
CA LYS A 6 -1.92 -5.44 -18.90
C LYS A 6 -2.85 -5.20 -17.71
N ARG A 7 -4.15 -5.44 -17.86
CA ARG A 7 -5.14 -5.36 -16.77
C ARG A 7 -4.84 -6.37 -15.67
N ILE A 8 -4.51 -7.62 -16.04
CA ILE A 8 -4.10 -8.68 -15.11
C ILE A 8 -2.79 -8.30 -14.42
N GLN A 9 -1.78 -7.82 -15.17
CA GLN A 9 -0.52 -7.37 -14.60
C GLN A 9 -0.72 -6.23 -13.59
N SER A 10 -1.57 -5.25 -13.91
CA SER A 10 -1.89 -4.17 -12.99
C SER A 10 -2.57 -4.67 -11.72
N ARG A 11 -3.46 -5.67 -11.82
CA ARG A 11 -4.13 -6.28 -10.66
C ARG A 11 -3.13 -7.07 -9.79
N LEU A 12 -2.26 -7.88 -10.40
CA LEU A 12 -1.21 -8.63 -9.70
C LEU A 12 -0.23 -7.71 -8.98
N ASN A 13 0.22 -6.62 -9.61
CA ASN A 13 1.11 -5.65 -9.00
C ASN A 13 0.48 -4.96 -7.77
N ARG A 14 -0.83 -4.66 -7.81
CA ARG A 14 -1.55 -4.12 -6.64
C ARG A 14 -1.65 -5.12 -5.50
N MET A 15 -1.56 -6.42 -5.79
CA MET A 15 -1.54 -7.50 -4.81
C MET A 15 -0.11 -7.87 -4.37
N GLY A 16 0.90 -7.09 -4.76
CA GLY A 16 2.31 -7.32 -4.42
C GLY A 16 3.01 -8.39 -5.28
N ILE A 17 2.33 -8.95 -6.28
CA ILE A 17 2.84 -10.02 -7.14
C ILE A 17 3.44 -9.41 -8.42
N LYS A 18 4.78 -9.26 -8.44
CA LYS A 18 5.50 -8.76 -9.63
C LYS A 18 5.71 -9.90 -10.63
N LYS A 19 4.96 -9.87 -11.74
CA LYS A 19 5.09 -10.82 -12.86
C LYS A 19 5.29 -10.13 -14.20
N SER A 20 6.11 -10.76 -15.05
CA SER A 20 6.37 -10.26 -16.40
C SER A 20 5.16 -10.49 -17.32
N LEU A 21 5.02 -9.66 -18.35
CA LEU A 21 3.95 -9.85 -19.34
C LEU A 21 4.08 -11.16 -20.12
N ALA A 22 5.28 -11.73 -20.22
CA ALA A 22 5.51 -13.01 -20.86
C ALA A 22 4.89 -14.16 -20.05
N GLU A 23 5.18 -14.22 -18.74
CA GLU A 23 4.60 -15.22 -17.82
C GLU A 23 3.07 -15.11 -17.76
N ILE A 24 2.53 -13.89 -17.72
CA ILE A 24 1.08 -13.67 -17.70
C ILE A 24 0.44 -14.15 -18.99
N ARG A 25 1.08 -13.95 -20.15
CA ARG A 25 0.55 -14.41 -21.44
C ARG A 25 0.49 -15.92 -21.54
N GLU A 26 1.52 -16.61 -21.03
CA GLU A 26 1.59 -18.06 -21.04
C GLU A 26 0.41 -18.68 -20.28
N VAL A 27 0.21 -18.24 -19.03
CA VAL A 27 -0.90 -18.71 -18.18
C VAL A 27 -2.26 -18.26 -18.72
N TYR A 28 -2.34 -17.05 -19.26
CA TYR A 28 -3.56 -16.54 -19.90
C TYR A 28 -3.97 -17.41 -21.11
N THR A 29 -3.01 -17.84 -21.94
CA THR A 29 -3.33 -18.72 -23.08
C THR A 29 -3.73 -20.13 -22.70
N SER A 30 -3.43 -20.58 -21.48
CA SER A 30 -3.84 -21.90 -20.98
C SER A 30 -5.21 -21.91 -20.29
N ILE A 31 -5.71 -20.76 -19.84
CA ILE A 31 -6.94 -20.66 -19.04
C ILE A 31 -8.08 -20.01 -19.83
N VAL A 32 -7.78 -19.11 -20.76
CA VAL A 32 -8.78 -18.35 -21.51
C VAL A 32 -9.03 -18.97 -22.88
N ASP A 33 -10.27 -19.35 -23.16
CA ASP A 33 -10.68 -19.93 -24.44
C ASP A 33 -10.83 -18.84 -25.52
N ASP A 34 -11.48 -17.71 -25.20
CA ASP A 34 -11.59 -16.54 -26.09
C ASP A 34 -10.58 -15.43 -25.74
N LYS A 35 -9.47 -15.41 -26.49
CA LYS A 35 -8.35 -14.48 -26.29
C LYS A 35 -8.70 -13.00 -26.55
N ASN A 36 -9.81 -12.73 -27.24
CA ASN A 36 -10.22 -11.39 -27.62
C ASN A 36 -11.35 -10.85 -26.76
N ASN A 37 -12.12 -11.72 -26.11
CA ASN A 37 -13.18 -11.32 -25.18
C ASN A 37 -13.27 -12.28 -23.98
N PRO A 38 -12.26 -12.28 -23.08
CA PRO A 38 -12.31 -13.09 -21.87
C PRO A 38 -13.46 -12.64 -20.95
N THR A 39 -14.13 -13.61 -20.36
CA THR A 39 -15.07 -13.37 -19.26
C THR A 39 -14.33 -12.94 -17.99
N GLU A 40 -15.03 -12.25 -17.08
CA GLU A 40 -14.41 -11.81 -15.82
C GLU A 40 -14.03 -12.99 -14.90
N GLU A 41 -14.73 -14.11 -15.04
CA GLU A 41 -14.43 -15.38 -14.37
C GLU A 41 -13.07 -15.95 -14.82
N GLU A 42 -12.82 -15.99 -16.14
CA GLU A 42 -11.53 -16.44 -16.69
C GLU A 42 -10.37 -15.52 -16.29
N ILE A 43 -10.59 -14.19 -16.27
CA ILE A 43 -9.59 -13.23 -15.79
C ILE A 43 -9.27 -13.47 -14.31
N THR A 44 -10.27 -13.78 -13.50
CA THR A 44 -10.13 -14.05 -12.07
C THR A 44 -9.39 -15.37 -11.85
N ALA A 45 -9.70 -16.42 -12.60
CA ALA A 45 -9.00 -17.70 -12.56
C ALA A 45 -7.50 -17.57 -12.89
N VAL A 46 -7.14 -16.73 -13.87
CA VAL A 46 -5.73 -16.43 -14.17
C VAL A 46 -5.05 -15.79 -12.97
N ILE A 47 -5.68 -14.81 -12.31
CA ILE A 47 -5.11 -14.14 -11.12
C ILE A 47 -4.98 -15.13 -9.95
N GLU A 48 -6.00 -15.95 -9.69
CA GLU A 48 -5.97 -16.97 -8.63
C GLU A 48 -4.88 -18.01 -8.85
N SER A 49 -4.59 -18.39 -10.09
CA SER A 49 -3.49 -19.32 -10.38
C SER A 49 -2.13 -18.79 -9.93
N PHE A 50 -1.91 -17.48 -10.06
CA PHE A 50 -0.69 -16.82 -9.57
C PHE A 50 -0.68 -16.67 -8.04
N MET A 51 -1.83 -16.46 -7.41
CA MET A 51 -1.94 -16.42 -5.95
C MET A 51 -1.70 -17.79 -5.33
N LYS A 52 -2.27 -18.84 -5.91
CA LYS A 52 -2.12 -20.23 -5.45
C LYS A 52 -0.67 -20.71 -5.59
N ALA A 53 0.02 -20.27 -6.64
CA ALA A 53 1.46 -20.54 -6.82
C ALA A 53 2.35 -19.84 -5.76
N MET A 54 1.85 -18.82 -5.07
CA MET A 54 2.56 -18.12 -3.99
C MET A 54 2.16 -18.59 -2.58
N ALA A 55 1.05 -19.31 -2.43
CA ALA A 55 0.68 -19.88 -1.14
C ALA A 55 1.70 -20.97 -0.76
N PRO A 56 2.40 -20.86 0.39
CA PRO A 56 3.20 -21.97 0.88
C PRO A 56 2.29 -23.17 1.08
N ALA A 57 2.72 -24.35 0.63
CA ALA A 57 2.02 -25.60 0.85
C ALA A 57 1.86 -25.84 2.35
N THR A 58 0.73 -25.42 2.92
CA THR A 58 0.30 -25.82 4.26
C THR A 58 -0.19 -27.25 4.16
N SER A 59 0.67 -28.15 4.63
CA SER A 59 0.35 -29.53 4.95
C SER A 59 -1.00 -29.64 5.66
N GLU A 60 -1.78 -30.61 5.23
CA GLU A 60 -3.08 -30.99 5.77
C GLU A 60 -3.03 -31.11 7.30
N VAL A 61 -3.74 -30.21 8.00
CA VAL A 61 -4.06 -30.41 9.42
C VAL A 61 -5.43 -31.07 9.49
N ASN A 62 -5.39 -32.35 9.84
CA ASN A 62 -6.54 -33.19 10.15
C ASN A 62 -7.17 -32.73 11.48
N ILE A 63 -8.32 -32.04 11.42
CA ILE A 63 -9.11 -31.67 12.61
C ILE A 63 -10.34 -32.57 12.65
N ALA A 64 -10.14 -33.80 13.11
CA ALA A 64 -11.18 -34.53 13.80
C ALA A 64 -11.10 -34.18 15.30
N ALA A 65 -12.25 -33.83 15.88
CA ALA A 65 -12.50 -33.59 17.30
C ALA A 65 -11.94 -32.30 17.92
N ILE A 66 -12.75 -31.24 17.92
CA ILE A 66 -12.90 -30.39 19.11
C ILE A 66 -14.40 -30.09 19.29
N GLU A 67 -14.93 -30.63 20.38
CA GLU A 67 -16.28 -30.39 20.88
C GLU A 67 -16.46 -28.94 21.32
N THR A 68 -17.68 -28.46 21.09
CA THR A 68 -18.28 -27.24 21.61
C THR A 68 -18.25 -27.17 23.15
N THR A 69 -17.62 -26.13 23.71
CA THR A 69 -18.15 -25.37 24.85
C THR A 69 -17.44 -24.03 25.03
N GLU A 70 -18.25 -23.00 25.30
CA GLU A 70 -18.04 -21.75 26.05
C GLU A 70 -16.58 -21.43 26.46
N ILE A 71 -16.08 -20.21 26.30
CA ILE A 71 -16.41 -19.08 27.17
C ILE A 71 -16.04 -17.77 26.45
N ALA A 72 -17.06 -16.93 26.26
CA ALA A 72 -16.92 -15.50 26.08
C ALA A 72 -16.56 -14.88 27.43
N SER A 73 -15.28 -14.68 27.73
CA SER A 73 -14.81 -13.81 28.83
C SER A 73 -13.28 -13.73 28.80
N GLU A 74 -12.73 -12.84 27.96
CA GLU A 74 -11.39 -12.24 28.14
C GLU A 74 -11.13 -11.23 27.02
N LEU A 75 -12.00 -10.21 26.97
CA LEU A 75 -11.78 -8.97 26.22
C LEU A 75 -11.81 -7.83 27.25
N THR A 76 -10.68 -7.62 27.93
CA THR A 76 -10.28 -6.35 28.57
C THR A 76 -9.05 -6.61 29.42
N SER A 77 -7.86 -6.32 28.91
CA SER A 77 -6.67 -5.83 29.63
C SER A 77 -5.45 -6.05 28.75
N GLU A 78 -5.05 -5.03 28.00
CA GLU A 78 -3.64 -4.73 27.65
C GLU A 78 -3.62 -3.52 26.70
N LEU A 79 -3.91 -2.34 27.28
CA LEU A 79 -3.39 -1.07 26.76
C LEU A 79 -2.30 -0.65 27.74
N THR A 80 -1.04 -0.88 27.39
CA THR A 80 0.08 -0.36 28.16
C THR A 80 0.98 0.46 27.26
N THR A 81 0.84 1.76 27.43
CA THR A 81 1.75 2.87 27.15
C THR A 81 3.20 2.46 26.91
N ILE A 82 3.71 2.70 25.69
CA ILE A 82 5.15 2.74 25.42
C ILE A 82 5.58 4.22 25.44
N GLN A 83 6.19 4.64 26.54
CA GLN A 83 7.01 5.85 26.62
C GLN A 83 8.37 5.58 25.97
N PRO A 84 8.92 6.48 25.13
CA PRO A 84 10.34 6.45 24.81
C PRO A 84 11.14 7.03 25.98
N SER A 85 12.02 6.19 26.55
CA SER A 85 13.04 6.57 27.53
C SER A 85 14.16 7.33 26.82
N TYR A 86 14.41 8.56 27.27
CA TYR A 86 15.63 9.30 27.00
C TYR A 86 16.61 8.96 28.12
N ASP A 87 17.71 8.29 27.80
CA ASP A 87 18.85 8.25 28.70
C ASP A 87 20.09 8.82 28.01
N ALA A 88 20.57 9.89 28.63
CA ALA A 88 21.78 10.60 28.30
C ALA A 88 22.99 9.75 28.72
N VAL A 89 23.94 9.55 27.80
CA VAL A 89 25.32 9.23 28.15
C VAL A 89 26.19 10.39 27.71
N LEU A 90 26.44 11.28 28.68
CA LEU A 90 27.52 12.26 28.62
C LEU A 90 28.84 11.58 29.01
N GLY A 91 29.86 11.79 28.16
CA GLY A 91 31.23 12.01 28.61
C GLY A 91 32.22 10.89 28.33
N ARG A 92 33.10 11.10 27.34
CA ARG A 92 34.50 11.46 27.61
C ARG A 92 35.24 11.91 26.34
N THR A 93 35.95 13.02 26.53
CA THR A 93 37.01 13.62 25.73
C THR A 93 38.23 12.71 25.62
N ASP A 94 38.90 12.77 24.46
CA ASP A 94 40.36 12.94 24.25
C ASP A 94 40.59 12.76 22.73
N GLU A 95 40.82 13.84 21.98
CA GLU A 95 42.15 14.29 21.52
C GLU A 95 42.93 13.31 20.65
N GLN A 96 43.37 13.83 19.48
CA GLN A 96 44.31 13.28 18.49
C GLN A 96 43.69 12.21 17.56
N GLN A 97 43.78 12.29 16.23
CA GLN A 97 44.90 12.70 15.40
C GLN A 97 44.40 12.83 13.95
N SER A 98 44.70 13.95 13.30
CA SER A 98 44.48 14.16 11.87
C SER A 98 45.30 13.17 11.04
N PRO A 99 44.81 12.68 9.89
CA PRO A 99 45.68 12.24 8.81
C PRO A 99 46.07 13.45 7.97
N ILE A 100 47.37 13.68 7.92
CA ILE A 100 48.09 14.48 6.92
C ILE A 100 47.79 13.86 5.55
N ILE A 101 47.22 14.63 4.62
CA ILE A 101 47.28 14.31 3.19
C ILE A 101 48.26 15.30 2.59
N GLU A 102 49.30 14.72 2.00
CA GLU A 102 50.43 15.38 1.36
C GLU A 102 50.01 16.33 0.25
N GLU A 103 50.70 17.46 0.20
CA GLU A 103 50.77 18.39 -0.92
C GLU A 103 51.31 17.68 -2.16
N SER A 104 50.57 17.76 -3.27
CA SER A 104 51.13 17.66 -4.62
C SER A 104 50.25 18.44 -5.57
N ASP A 105 50.88 19.43 -6.20
CA ASP A 105 50.51 20.12 -7.43
C ASP A 105 49.43 21.21 -7.33
N VAL A 106 49.87 22.31 -6.71
CA VAL A 106 49.49 23.66 -7.15
C VAL A 106 50.34 23.99 -8.38
N ASP A 107 49.71 24.15 -9.54
CA ASP A 107 50.08 25.21 -10.49
C ASP A 107 48.98 25.47 -11.53
N GLU A 108 48.80 26.76 -11.83
CA GLU A 108 47.93 27.35 -12.86
C GLU A 108 46.42 27.11 -12.67
N ILE A 109 45.62 28.06 -12.19
CA ILE A 109 45.21 29.28 -12.91
C ILE A 109 44.66 30.27 -11.87
N LEU A 110 45.47 31.20 -11.36
CA LEU A 110 44.98 32.35 -10.59
C LEU A 110 45.88 33.57 -10.83
N GLN A 111 45.80 34.12 -12.05
CA GLN A 111 46.09 35.53 -12.26
C GLN A 111 45.01 36.15 -13.16
N ASN A 112 43.98 36.69 -12.53
CA ASN A 112 43.42 37.95 -13.01
C ASN A 112 43.11 38.84 -11.81
N LYS A 113 43.97 39.84 -11.63
CA LYS A 113 43.71 40.99 -10.76
C LYS A 113 42.54 41.77 -11.34
N SER A 114 41.51 42.00 -10.53
CA SER A 114 40.95 43.35 -10.44
C SER A 114 40.31 43.55 -9.07
N ASN A 115 40.93 44.42 -8.27
CA ASN A 115 40.30 45.06 -7.13
C ASN A 115 39.22 46.02 -7.65
N GLN A 116 37.95 45.81 -7.29
CA GLN A 116 36.95 46.87 -7.23
C GLN A 116 35.74 46.42 -6.40
N GLY A 117 35.44 47.17 -5.34
CA GLY A 117 34.10 47.31 -4.76
C GLY A 117 33.61 46.18 -3.85
N LEU A 118 33.38 46.52 -2.58
CA LEU A 118 32.41 45.83 -1.72
C LEU A 118 31.00 46.06 -2.30
N GLU A 119 30.67 45.36 -3.37
CA GLU A 119 29.31 45.18 -3.86
C GLU A 119 28.88 43.78 -3.41
N ALA A 120 27.72 43.67 -2.76
CA ALA A 120 27.18 42.40 -2.29
C ALA A 120 27.30 41.34 -3.40
N SER A 121 28.10 40.31 -3.16
CA SER A 121 28.52 39.32 -4.17
C SER A 121 27.35 38.39 -4.48
N SER A 122 26.36 38.89 -5.22
CA SER A 122 25.20 38.09 -5.59
C SER A 122 25.62 36.98 -6.54
N ILE A 123 25.37 35.74 -6.13
CA ILE A 123 25.62 34.56 -6.96
C ILE A 123 24.37 34.33 -7.81
N VAL A 124 24.60 34.13 -9.11
CA VAL A 124 23.56 33.71 -10.06
C VAL A 124 23.83 32.26 -10.42
N VAL A 125 22.87 31.37 -10.16
CA VAL A 125 23.01 29.92 -10.36
C VAL A 125 22.14 29.49 -11.54
N ASN A 126 22.69 28.68 -12.44
CA ASN A 126 21.93 28.13 -13.55
C ASN A 126 21.10 26.90 -13.12
N THR A 127 20.14 26.49 -13.94
CA THR A 127 19.24 25.37 -13.61
C THR A 127 19.98 24.04 -13.47
N GLU A 128 21.05 23.80 -14.24
CA GLU A 128 21.83 22.56 -14.20
C GLU A 128 22.58 22.42 -12.86
N GLN A 129 23.25 23.48 -12.41
CA GLN A 129 23.91 23.56 -11.10
C GLN A 129 22.90 23.37 -9.95
N LYS A 130 21.68 23.87 -10.09
CA LYS A 130 20.60 23.61 -9.13
C LYS A 130 20.24 22.12 -9.09
N GLN A 131 20.03 21.50 -10.26
CA GLN A 131 19.67 20.08 -10.34
C GLN A 131 20.77 19.19 -9.73
N ASP A 132 22.03 19.40 -10.10
CA ASP A 132 23.17 18.63 -9.58
C ASP A 132 23.27 18.74 -8.06
N LEU A 133 23.12 19.95 -7.54
CA LEU A 133 23.16 20.17 -6.10
C LEU A 133 21.95 19.55 -5.40
N ILE A 134 20.75 19.68 -5.95
CA ILE A 134 19.54 19.06 -5.41
C ILE A 134 19.72 17.55 -5.34
N THR A 135 20.18 16.92 -6.41
CA THR A 135 20.43 15.47 -6.46
C THR A 135 21.47 15.06 -5.41
N THR A 136 22.56 15.79 -5.30
CA THR A 136 23.62 15.50 -4.33
C THR A 136 23.11 15.67 -2.89
N GLN A 137 22.44 16.77 -2.57
CA GLN A 137 21.92 17.04 -1.23
C GLN A 137 20.79 16.08 -0.85
N ALA A 138 19.92 15.74 -1.78
CA ALA A 138 18.87 14.75 -1.53
C ALA A 138 19.47 13.38 -1.23
N SER A 139 20.49 12.97 -1.98
CA SER A 139 21.23 11.73 -1.71
C SER A 139 21.89 11.72 -0.33
N VAL A 140 22.49 12.84 0.10
CA VAL A 140 23.07 13.01 1.45
C VAL A 140 22.00 12.91 2.53
N LEU A 141 20.81 13.46 2.30
CA LEU A 141 19.68 13.36 3.22
C LEU A 141 18.98 11.99 3.19
N GLY A 142 19.41 11.07 2.33
CA GLY A 142 18.75 9.77 2.15
C GLY A 142 17.39 9.86 1.46
N ILE A 143 17.13 10.94 0.73
CA ILE A 143 15.90 11.18 0.00
C ILE A 143 16.13 10.85 -1.48
N GLU A 144 15.40 9.87 -1.99
CA GLU A 144 15.39 9.54 -3.41
C GLU A 144 14.40 10.44 -4.15
N LEU A 145 14.93 11.29 -5.03
CA LEU A 145 14.16 12.14 -5.93
C LEU A 145 14.23 11.59 -7.35
N SER A 146 13.08 11.54 -8.04
CA SER A 146 13.02 11.29 -9.47
C SER A 146 13.52 12.49 -10.26
N SER A 147 13.92 12.27 -11.52
CA SER A 147 14.40 13.37 -12.39
C SER A 147 13.36 14.48 -12.60
N VAL A 148 12.06 14.14 -12.53
CA VAL A 148 10.98 15.13 -12.63
C VAL A 148 10.91 15.97 -11.35
N GLU A 149 10.97 15.35 -10.18
CA GLU A 149 10.95 16.07 -8.89
C GLU A 149 12.18 16.98 -8.73
N VAL A 150 13.35 16.53 -9.21
CA VAL A 150 14.57 17.35 -9.21
C VAL A 150 14.39 18.59 -10.09
N LEU A 151 13.78 18.44 -11.27
CA LEU A 151 13.49 19.56 -12.15
C LEU A 151 12.49 20.52 -11.52
N ASP A 152 11.39 20.01 -10.97
CA ASP A 152 10.36 20.82 -10.31
C ASP A 152 10.94 21.61 -9.14
N LEU A 153 11.76 20.97 -8.30
CA LEU A 153 12.50 21.64 -7.22
C LEU A 153 13.48 22.69 -7.75
N ALA A 154 14.19 22.40 -8.84
CA ALA A 154 15.10 23.37 -9.45
C ALA A 154 14.36 24.61 -9.98
N THR A 155 13.10 24.48 -10.41
CA THR A 155 12.27 25.61 -10.84
C THR A 155 11.66 26.40 -9.67
N SER A 156 11.44 25.77 -8.52
CA SER A 156 10.87 26.44 -7.34
C SER A 156 11.90 27.25 -6.54
N ILE A 157 13.18 26.87 -6.64
CA ILE A 157 14.29 27.58 -6.00
C ILE A 157 14.70 28.77 -6.85
N GLY A 158 14.90 29.94 -6.21
CA GLY A 158 15.33 31.17 -6.88
C GLY A 158 16.67 31.06 -7.62
N ASP A 159 16.97 32.04 -8.47
CA ASP A 159 18.21 32.04 -9.29
C ASP A 159 19.31 32.94 -8.71
N ARG A 160 19.01 33.74 -7.68
CA ARG A 160 19.89 34.77 -7.12
C ARG A 160 20.02 34.63 -5.61
N PHE A 161 21.25 34.57 -5.13
CA PHE A 161 21.57 34.38 -3.71
C PHE A 161 22.61 35.39 -3.24
N GLY A 162 22.62 35.68 -1.93
CA GLY A 162 23.60 36.56 -1.29
C GLY A 162 24.95 35.89 -1.13
N ASP A 163 24.96 34.60 -0.78
CA ASP A 163 26.14 33.75 -0.77
C ASP A 163 25.78 32.27 -1.06
N TYR A 164 26.81 31.40 -1.11
CA TYR A 164 26.62 29.97 -1.37
C TYR A 164 25.94 29.26 -0.18
N THR A 165 26.04 29.79 1.03
CA THR A 165 25.38 29.22 2.22
C THR A 165 23.87 29.38 2.11
N ASP A 166 23.40 30.58 1.74
CA ASP A 166 22.00 30.90 1.48
C ASP A 166 21.42 30.00 0.40
N PHE A 167 22.20 29.75 -0.66
CA PHE A 167 21.81 28.85 -1.74
C PHE A 167 21.64 27.41 -1.25
N ILE A 168 22.64 26.86 -0.56
CA ILE A 168 22.61 25.48 -0.02
C ILE A 168 21.48 25.31 0.99
N GLN A 169 21.25 26.31 1.85
CA GLN A 169 20.14 26.31 2.80
C GLN A 169 18.79 26.34 2.08
N SER A 170 18.64 27.15 1.04
CA SER A 170 17.42 27.21 0.23
C SER A 170 17.13 25.87 -0.45
N VAL A 171 18.14 25.22 -1.03
CA VAL A 171 18.03 23.88 -1.62
C VAL A 171 17.65 22.85 -0.57
N SER A 172 18.33 22.85 0.58
CA SER A 172 18.06 21.92 1.67
C SER A 172 16.65 22.07 2.23
N LEU A 173 16.17 23.32 2.37
CA LEU A 173 14.82 23.62 2.82
C LEU A 173 13.78 23.14 1.80
N ALA A 174 14.02 23.38 0.51
CA ALA A 174 13.13 22.93 -0.56
C ALA A 174 13.01 21.40 -0.59
N ILE A 175 14.13 20.68 -0.46
CA ILE A 175 14.13 19.21 -0.40
C ILE A 175 13.35 18.71 0.83
N LYS A 176 13.62 19.28 2.01
CA LYS A 176 12.92 18.91 3.25
C LYS A 176 11.41 19.17 3.14
N SER A 177 11.03 20.38 2.70
CA SER A 177 9.63 20.74 2.54
C SER A 177 8.90 19.83 1.56
N HIS A 178 9.56 19.43 0.46
CA HIS A 178 8.99 18.48 -0.48
C HIS A 178 8.85 17.07 0.11
N ALA A 179 9.84 16.62 0.88
CA ALA A 179 9.76 15.35 1.60
C ALA A 179 8.59 15.37 2.60
N ASP A 180 8.45 16.43 3.39
CA ASP A 180 7.35 16.60 4.35
C ASP A 180 6.00 16.56 3.64
N GLN A 181 5.83 17.28 2.53
CA GLN A 181 4.61 17.23 1.71
C GLN A 181 4.30 15.82 1.18
N ARG A 182 5.32 15.06 0.78
CA ARG A 182 5.15 13.66 0.35
C ARG A 182 4.70 12.79 1.53
N TYR A 183 5.26 12.98 2.71
CA TYR A 183 4.83 12.25 3.91
C TYR A 183 3.41 12.60 4.32
N ASP A 184 3.04 13.88 4.34
CA ASP A 184 1.67 14.33 4.64
C ASP A 184 0.66 13.75 3.63
N SER A 185 1.02 13.75 2.34
CA SER A 185 0.18 13.16 1.30
C SER A 185 0.00 11.66 1.49
N LEU A 186 1.07 10.94 1.83
CA LEU A 186 1.01 9.50 2.13
C LEU A 186 0.13 9.24 3.38
N GLU A 187 0.30 10.03 4.43
CA GLU A 187 -0.49 9.91 5.66
C GLU A 187 -1.97 10.12 5.36
N GLN A 188 -2.32 11.11 4.54
CA GLN A 188 -3.70 11.35 4.12
C GLN A 188 -4.25 10.16 3.32
N GLN A 189 -3.49 9.61 2.37
CA GLN A 189 -3.91 8.41 1.62
C GLN A 189 -4.14 7.21 2.53
N ILE A 190 -3.30 7.02 3.55
CA ILE A 190 -3.47 5.96 4.56
C ILE A 190 -4.77 6.19 5.35
N LYS A 191 -5.05 7.42 5.77
CA LYS A 191 -6.30 7.77 6.46
C LYS A 191 -7.53 7.50 5.59
N ASP A 192 -7.49 7.94 4.33
CA ASP A 192 -8.59 7.76 3.38
C ASP A 192 -8.86 6.27 3.14
N THR A 193 -7.82 5.48 2.88
CA THR A 193 -7.95 4.03 2.67
C THR A 193 -8.45 3.28 3.92
N SER A 194 -8.03 3.71 5.11
CA SER A 194 -8.55 3.17 6.37
C SER A 194 -10.05 3.45 6.54
N GLU A 195 -10.50 4.66 6.21
CA GLU A 195 -11.91 5.03 6.29
C GLU A 195 -12.75 4.28 5.24
N ASP A 196 -12.23 4.13 4.02
CA ASP A 196 -12.87 3.32 2.97
C ASP A 196 -13.05 1.86 3.39
N LEU A 197 -12.04 1.26 4.01
CA LEU A 197 -12.12 -0.12 4.52
C LEU A 197 -13.18 -0.26 5.60
N LYS A 198 -13.21 0.68 6.55
CA LYS A 198 -14.23 0.72 7.60
C LYS A 198 -15.63 0.79 7.00
N ASN A 199 -15.85 1.71 6.06
CA ASN A 199 -17.13 1.85 5.36
C ASN A 199 -17.52 0.57 4.60
N HIS A 200 -16.55 -0.09 3.96
CA HIS A 200 -16.78 -1.35 3.28
C HIS A 200 -17.18 -2.48 4.24
N PHE A 201 -16.56 -2.57 5.43
CA PHE A 201 -16.95 -3.55 6.44
C PHE A 201 -18.34 -3.28 6.99
N GLU A 202 -18.67 -2.04 7.33
CA GLU A 202 -20.02 -1.66 7.79
C GLU A 202 -21.09 -1.97 6.73
N TYR A 203 -20.79 -1.70 5.46
CA TYR A 203 -21.68 -2.04 4.35
C TYR A 203 -21.89 -3.56 4.22
N ARG A 204 -20.80 -4.33 4.29
CA ARG A 204 -20.85 -5.79 4.16
C ARG A 204 -21.55 -6.44 5.35
N GLU A 205 -21.37 -5.91 6.54
CA GLU A 205 -22.09 -6.33 7.75
C GLU A 205 -23.61 -6.13 7.57
N LYS A 206 -24.03 -4.94 7.12
CA LYS A 206 -25.44 -4.65 6.82
C LYS A 206 -26.02 -5.60 5.78
N GLN A 207 -25.28 -5.86 4.69
CA GLN A 207 -25.71 -6.81 3.67
C GLN A 207 -25.83 -8.25 4.21
N LEU A 208 -24.88 -8.70 5.03
CA LEU A 208 -24.91 -10.04 5.61
C LEU A 208 -26.11 -10.20 6.55
N ASN A 209 -26.35 -9.20 7.41
CA ASN A 209 -27.49 -9.18 8.31
C ASN A 209 -28.82 -9.21 7.53
N GLN A 210 -28.91 -8.46 6.43
CA GLN A 210 -30.07 -8.50 5.55
C GLN A 210 -30.27 -9.88 4.93
N LYS A 211 -29.23 -10.46 4.31
CA LYS A 211 -29.32 -11.80 3.70
C LYS A 211 -29.65 -12.89 4.72
N PHE A 212 -29.14 -12.76 5.95
CA PHE A 212 -29.44 -13.68 7.04
C PHE A 212 -30.91 -13.58 7.46
N ALA A 213 -31.43 -12.37 7.62
CA ALA A 213 -32.85 -12.14 7.93
C ALA A 213 -33.77 -12.66 6.82
N GLU A 214 -33.43 -12.42 5.55
CA GLU A 214 -34.15 -12.93 4.39
C GLU A 214 -34.12 -14.47 4.35
N GLY A 215 -32.96 -15.07 4.57
CA GLY A 215 -32.78 -16.53 4.62
C GLY A 215 -33.63 -17.18 5.73
N LEU A 216 -33.60 -16.62 6.95
CA LEU A 216 -34.45 -17.07 8.06
C LEU A 216 -35.94 -16.93 7.72
N GLY A 217 -36.33 -15.84 7.08
CA GLY A 217 -37.70 -15.63 6.59
C GLY A 217 -38.14 -16.73 5.61
N ASN A 218 -37.29 -17.09 4.66
CA ASN A 218 -37.55 -18.13 3.66
C ASN A 218 -37.63 -19.53 4.30
N VAL A 219 -36.75 -19.84 5.25
CA VAL A 219 -36.80 -21.12 6.00
C VAL A 219 -38.11 -21.21 6.79
N LYS A 220 -38.50 -20.14 7.48
CA LYS A 220 -39.77 -20.09 8.22
C LYS A 220 -40.97 -20.30 7.28
N ALA A 221 -40.99 -19.64 6.14
CA ALA A 221 -42.06 -19.81 5.14
C ALA A 221 -42.15 -21.26 4.63
N THR A 222 -41.00 -21.86 4.31
CA THR A 222 -40.91 -23.26 3.86
C THR A 222 -41.40 -24.24 4.93
N LEU A 223 -41.05 -24.01 6.20
CA LEU A 223 -41.49 -24.84 7.32
C LEU A 223 -43.01 -24.77 7.52
N VAL A 224 -43.60 -23.57 7.38
CA VAL A 224 -45.05 -23.37 7.47
C VAL A 224 -45.76 -24.11 6.33
N GLU A 225 -45.25 -24.03 5.10
CA GLU A 225 -45.84 -24.72 3.94
C GLU A 225 -45.71 -26.25 4.05
N SER A 226 -44.56 -26.75 4.53
CA SER A 226 -44.34 -28.18 4.82
C SER A 226 -45.33 -28.68 5.87
N ARG A 227 -45.52 -27.92 6.97
CA ARG A 227 -46.51 -28.26 8.01
C ARG A 227 -47.91 -28.33 7.42
N LYS A 228 -48.31 -27.36 6.59
CA LYS A 228 -49.61 -27.34 5.92
C LYS A 228 -49.79 -28.57 5.02
N SER A 229 -48.77 -28.90 4.23
CA SER A 229 -48.76 -30.08 3.36
C SER A 229 -48.92 -31.38 4.15
N ILE A 230 -48.21 -31.53 5.27
CA ILE A 230 -48.34 -32.70 6.18
C ILE A 230 -49.76 -32.80 6.75
N GLN A 231 -50.36 -31.68 7.18
CA GLN A 231 -51.73 -31.69 7.71
C GLN A 231 -52.74 -32.06 6.62
N SER A 232 -52.58 -31.53 5.40
CA SER A 232 -53.41 -31.89 4.25
C SER A 232 -53.28 -33.37 3.90
N ALA A 233 -52.06 -33.91 3.86
CA ALA A 233 -51.81 -35.32 3.61
C ALA A 233 -52.43 -36.21 4.70
N LYS A 234 -52.27 -35.84 5.97
CA LYS A 234 -52.91 -36.52 7.12
C LYS A 234 -54.44 -36.55 6.95
N ALA A 235 -55.05 -35.42 6.62
CA ALA A 235 -56.49 -35.33 6.42
C ALA A 235 -56.98 -36.22 5.26
N ALA A 236 -56.25 -36.24 4.14
CA ALA A 236 -56.54 -37.08 2.98
C ALA A 236 -56.43 -38.58 3.30
N ILE A 237 -55.41 -38.99 4.07
CA ILE A 237 -55.27 -40.39 4.50
C ILE A 237 -56.44 -40.77 5.40
N LEU A 238 -56.77 -39.94 6.40
CA LEU A 238 -57.87 -40.20 7.32
C LEU A 238 -59.24 -40.26 6.62
N SER A 239 -59.46 -39.47 5.57
CA SER A 239 -60.71 -39.55 4.80
C SER A 239 -60.83 -40.84 4.00
N GLN A 240 -59.72 -41.39 3.47
CA GLN A 240 -59.74 -42.70 2.80
C GLN A 240 -60.12 -43.84 3.76
N PHE A 241 -59.64 -43.81 5.00
CA PHE A 241 -59.98 -44.85 5.98
C PHE A 241 -61.42 -44.77 6.50
N LYS A 242 -62.09 -43.62 6.43
CA LYS A 242 -63.47 -43.45 6.92
C LYS A 242 -64.56 -43.97 5.97
N ILE A 243 -64.21 -44.39 4.75
CA ILE A 243 -65.21 -44.75 3.72
C ILE A 243 -65.59 -46.25 3.73
N ASN A 244 -64.94 -47.11 4.53
CA ASN A 244 -65.20 -48.57 4.51
C ASN A 244 -65.99 -49.15 5.71
N SER A 245 -66.73 -48.35 6.48
CA SER A 245 -67.70 -48.89 7.46
C SER A 245 -69.11 -48.86 6.87
N THR A 246 -69.44 -49.90 6.10
CA THR A 246 -70.83 -50.30 5.77
C THR A 246 -71.01 -51.75 6.17
#